data_AF-A0A945HGV8-F1
#
_entry.id   AF-A0A945HGV8-F1
#
_cell.length_a   1.000
_cell.length_b   1.000
_cell.length_c   1.000
_cell.angle_alpha   90.00
_cell.angle_beta   90.00
_cell.angle_gamma   90.00
#
_symmetry.space_group_name_H-M   'P 1'
#
loop_
_entity.id
_entity.type
_entity.pdbx_description
1 polymer ?
#
loop_
_entity_poly.entity_id
_entity_poly.type
_entity_poly.pdbx_seq_one_letter_code
_entity_poly.pdbx_strand_id
1 'polypeptide(L)'
;VSTMNGDEPYSIKDLKKHYDLKKPEVRKFDYSPSLYKGQYTGTLRYGSNEGDRHGQLVKILIAIRLRGEDYDYLKNEGLQFGKQCDPQEDPKEIMFQVNDIWKRYQPKVNK
;
A
#
# COMPACT_ATOMS: atom_id res chain seq x y z
N VAL A 1 38.28 -36.81 -3.06
CA VAL A 1 36.89 -36.83 -2.56
C VAL A 1 36.93 -37.54 -1.22
N SER A 2 36.86 -36.81 -0.12
CA SER A 2 36.97 -37.40 1.23
C SER A 2 35.58 -37.84 1.67
N THR A 3 35.43 -39.14 1.94
CA THR A 3 34.17 -39.80 2.30
C THR A 3 33.77 -39.44 3.73
N MET A 4 32.56 -38.90 3.89
CA MET A 4 31.94 -38.62 5.19
C MET A 4 31.45 -39.94 5.81
N ASN A 5 32.03 -40.33 6.95
CA ASN A 5 31.57 -41.47 7.74
C ASN A 5 30.26 -41.11 8.46
N GLY A 6 29.24 -41.98 8.34
CA GLY A 6 27.85 -41.69 8.67
C GLY A 6 27.40 -41.92 10.12
N ASP A 7 28.29 -41.90 11.11
CA ASP A 7 27.95 -42.29 12.49
C ASP A 7 28.08 -41.20 13.57
N GLU A 8 28.58 -40.00 13.24
CA GLU A 8 28.62 -38.87 14.19
C GLU A 8 27.77 -37.69 13.69
N PRO A 9 26.95 -37.05 14.56
CA PRO A 9 26.20 -35.87 14.18
C PRO A 9 27.17 -34.74 13.81
N TYR A 10 26.97 -34.14 12.64
CA TYR A 10 27.84 -33.08 12.12
C TYR A 10 28.03 -31.94 13.12
N SER A 11 29.27 -31.52 13.32
CA SER A 11 29.55 -30.30 14.07
C SER A 11 29.15 -29.07 13.27
N ILE A 12 28.66 -28.03 13.95
CA ILE A 12 28.36 -26.72 13.34
C ILE A 12 29.59 -26.15 12.59
N LYS A 13 30.81 -26.49 13.04
CA LYS A 13 32.06 -26.09 12.37
C LYS A 13 32.24 -26.79 11.01
N ASP A 14 31.91 -28.07 10.92
CA ASP A 14 32.04 -28.86 9.69
C ASP A 14 31.00 -28.42 8.66
N LEU A 15 29.77 -28.15 9.11
CA LEU A 15 28.71 -27.60 8.26
C LEU A 15 29.10 -26.23 7.68
N LYS A 16 29.65 -25.32 8.48
CA LYS A 16 30.08 -24.00 7.99
C LYS A 16 31.18 -24.10 6.93
N LYS A 17 32.12 -25.03 7.10
CA LYS A 17 33.24 -25.25 6.18
C LYS A 17 32.81 -25.96 4.90
N HIS A 18 31.93 -26.95 4.99
CA HIS A 18 31.47 -27.69 3.82
C HIS A 18 30.51 -26.89 2.93
N TYR A 19 29.69 -26.03 3.53
CA TYR A 19 28.66 -25.27 2.81
C TYR A 19 29.03 -23.80 2.60
N ASP A 20 30.28 -23.40 2.85
CA ASP A 20 30.78 -22.02 2.71
C ASP A 20 29.82 -20.96 3.30
N LEU A 21 29.26 -21.27 4.47
CA LEU A 21 28.19 -20.47 5.06
C LEU A 21 28.73 -19.11 5.52
N LYS A 22 28.40 -18.04 4.80
CA LYS A 22 28.70 -16.66 5.18
C LYS A 22 27.58 -16.10 6.05
N LYS A 23 27.95 -15.38 7.12
CA LYS A 23 26.98 -14.63 7.93
C LYS A 23 26.33 -13.56 7.04
N PRO A 24 24.98 -13.42 7.04
CA PRO A 24 24.33 -12.38 6.26
C PRO A 24 24.78 -11.01 6.74
N GLU A 25 25.09 -10.13 5.79
CA GLU A 25 25.36 -8.73 6.07
C GLU A 25 24.08 -8.05 6.54
N VAL A 26 24.16 -7.35 7.67
CA VAL A 26 23.04 -6.56 8.18
C VAL A 26 22.86 -5.38 7.22
N ARG A 27 21.75 -5.37 6.46
CA ARG A 27 21.38 -4.23 5.62
C ARG A 27 21.17 -3.02 6.53
N LYS A 28 22.08 -2.04 6.46
CA LYS A 28 21.87 -0.73 7.05
C LYS A 28 20.93 0.03 6.12
N PHE A 29 19.73 0.35 6.59
CA PHE A 29 18.85 1.26 5.89
C PHE A 29 19.27 2.68 6.22
N ASP A 30 19.61 3.47 5.21
CA ASP A 30 19.77 4.91 5.39
C ASP A 30 18.39 5.53 5.60
N TYR A 31 18.15 6.01 6.81
CA TYR A 31 16.96 6.79 7.17
C TYR A 31 17.10 8.27 6.74
N SER A 32 18.00 8.57 5.81
CA SER A 32 18.13 9.90 5.24
C SER A 32 16.76 10.32 4.67
N PRO A 33 16.19 11.45 5.12
CA PRO A 33 14.98 11.98 4.53
C PRO A 33 15.14 12.09 3.03
N SER A 34 14.11 11.73 2.26
CA SER A 34 14.20 11.82 0.81
C SER A 34 14.55 13.26 0.42
N LEU A 35 15.64 13.42 -0.34
CA LEU A 35 16.08 14.71 -0.91
C LEU A 35 15.14 15.20 -2.04
N TYR A 36 13.93 14.64 -2.14
CA TYR A 36 12.97 15.03 -3.16
C TYR A 36 12.46 16.45 -2.87
N LYS A 37 13.15 17.43 -3.45
CA LYS A 37 12.75 18.85 -3.51
C LYS A 37 11.69 19.07 -4.59
N GLY A 38 10.68 18.20 -4.67
CA GLY A 38 9.50 18.52 -5.45
C GLY A 38 8.84 19.73 -4.82
N GLN A 39 8.74 20.83 -5.54
CA GLN A 39 8.02 22.02 -5.12
C GLN A 39 6.60 21.57 -4.75
N TYR A 40 6.17 21.76 -3.51
CA TYR A 40 4.78 21.56 -3.14
C TYR A 40 3.97 22.61 -3.88
N THR A 41 3.42 22.26 -5.05
CA THR A 41 2.73 23.20 -5.95
C THR A 41 1.35 23.60 -5.45
N GLY A 42 0.90 23.15 -4.27
CA GLY A 42 -0.42 23.46 -3.73
C GLY A 42 -1.60 22.92 -4.56
N THR A 43 -1.35 22.37 -5.75
CA THR A 43 -2.30 21.58 -6.51
C THR A 43 -2.44 20.23 -5.80
N LEU A 44 -3.50 20.12 -5.00
CA LEU A 44 -3.95 18.85 -4.45
C LEU A 44 -3.89 17.79 -5.56
N ARG A 45 -3.18 16.70 -5.29
CA ARG A 45 -3.04 15.54 -6.18
C ARG A 45 -4.36 14.78 -6.26
N TYR A 46 -5.40 15.43 -6.75
CA TYR A 46 -6.64 14.75 -7.04
C TYR A 46 -6.59 14.18 -8.45
N GLY A 47 -7.13 12.98 -8.58
CA GLY A 47 -7.12 12.23 -9.82
C GLY A 47 -5.95 11.26 -9.94
N SER A 48 -6.17 10.23 -10.75
CA SER A 48 -5.18 9.21 -11.09
C SER A 48 -5.21 8.95 -12.59
N ASN A 49 -4.07 8.51 -13.11
CA ASN A 49 -3.97 7.99 -14.46
C ASN A 49 -4.69 6.62 -14.57
N GLU A 50 -5.03 6.25 -15.79
CA GLU A 50 -5.86 5.10 -16.23
C GLU A 50 -5.72 3.81 -15.41
N GLY A 51 -4.51 3.43 -14.97
CA GLY A 51 -4.26 2.15 -14.31
C GLY A 51 -4.67 2.00 -12.84
N ASP A 52 -4.69 3.09 -12.04
CA ASP A 52 -4.89 3.00 -10.58
C ASP A 52 -6.09 3.82 -10.08
N ARG A 53 -6.88 4.34 -11.02
CA ARG A 53 -8.00 5.26 -10.75
C ARG A 53 -9.07 4.66 -9.86
N HIS A 54 -9.54 3.47 -10.23
CA HIS A 54 -10.57 2.77 -9.47
C HIS A 54 -10.08 2.38 -8.07
N GLY A 55 -8.87 1.83 -7.97
CA GLY A 55 -8.28 1.41 -6.70
C GLY A 55 -8.07 2.58 -5.74
N GLN A 56 -7.61 3.73 -6.25
CA GLN A 56 -7.47 4.94 -5.46
C GLN A 56 -8.81 5.52 -5.03
N LEU A 57 -9.80 5.58 -5.92
CA LEU A 57 -11.16 6.03 -5.58
C LEU A 57 -11.73 5.21 -4.42
N VAL A 58 -11.68 3.88 -4.50
CA VAL A 58 -12.19 2.98 -3.46
C VAL A 58 -11.44 3.18 -2.14
N LYS A 59 -10.11 3.30 -2.16
CA LYS A 59 -9.31 3.55 -0.95
C LYS A 59 -9.68 4.87 -0.28
N ILE A 60 -9.86 5.93 -1.06
CA ILE A 60 -10.25 7.26 -0.56
C ILE A 60 -11.64 7.19 0.09
N LEU A 61 -12.62 6.61 -0.59
CA LEU A 61 -13.99 6.50 -0.09
C LEU A 61 -14.06 5.64 1.19
N ILE A 62 -13.32 4.52 1.26
CA ILE A 62 -13.22 3.71 2.48
C ILE A 62 -12.59 4.53 3.61
N ALA A 63 -11.50 5.25 3.36
CA ALA A 63 -10.84 6.07 4.38
C ALA A 63 -11.79 7.15 4.93
N ILE A 64 -12.51 7.87 4.06
CA ILE A 64 -13.54 8.85 4.44
C ILE A 64 -14.62 8.17 5.30
N ARG A 65 -15.10 7.00 4.88
CA ARG A 65 -16.13 6.27 5.63
C ARG A 65 -15.66 5.82 7.00
N LEU A 66 -14.42 5.33 7.12
CA LEU A 66 -13.84 4.88 8.38
C LEU A 66 -13.57 6.04 9.36
N ARG A 67 -13.30 7.25 8.85
CA ARG A 67 -13.22 8.48 9.66
C ARG A 67 -14.55 8.88 10.30
N GLY A 68 -15.67 8.44 9.73
CA GLY A 68 -17.01 8.78 10.22
C GLY A 68 -17.60 10.06 9.62
N GLU A 69 -17.10 10.47 8.44
CA GLU A 69 -17.64 11.62 7.71
C GLU A 69 -19.05 11.36 7.15
N ASP A 70 -19.75 12.44 6.79
CA ASP A 70 -21.10 12.41 6.23
C ASP A 70 -21.15 11.82 4.81
N TYR A 71 -22.33 11.31 4.45
CA TYR A 71 -22.60 10.74 3.13
C TYR A 71 -22.40 11.77 2.01
N ASP A 72 -22.88 13.00 2.22
CA ASP A 72 -22.78 14.07 1.22
C ASP A 72 -21.32 14.47 0.97
N TYR A 73 -20.49 14.47 2.01
CA TYR A 73 -19.06 14.71 1.88
C TYR A 73 -18.39 13.61 1.06
N LEU A 74 -18.66 12.34 1.40
CA LEU A 74 -18.12 11.18 0.68
C LEU A 74 -18.52 11.17 -0.81
N LYS A 75 -19.77 11.52 -1.11
CA LYS A 75 -20.27 11.66 -2.49
C LYS A 75 -19.54 12.78 -3.25
N ASN A 76 -19.40 13.95 -2.63
CA ASN A 76 -18.76 15.09 -3.27
C ASN A 76 -17.28 14.83 -3.56
N GLU A 77 -16.56 14.22 -2.62
CA GLU A 77 -15.16 13.81 -2.80
C GLU A 77 -15.01 12.79 -3.93
N GLY A 78 -15.88 11.77 -3.99
CA GLY A 78 -15.87 10.80 -5.10
C GLY A 78 -16.09 11.44 -6.47
N LEU A 79 -17.03 12.37 -6.58
CA LEU A 79 -17.33 13.09 -7.82
C LEU A 79 -16.19 14.06 -8.22
N GLN A 80 -15.57 14.73 -7.25
CA GLN A 80 -14.42 15.60 -7.52
C GLN A 80 -13.22 14.78 -8.00
N PHE A 81 -12.92 13.68 -7.32
CA PHE A 81 -11.85 12.77 -7.71
C PHE A 81 -12.06 12.26 -9.14
N GLY A 82 -13.26 11.74 -9.45
CA GLY A 82 -13.57 11.22 -10.77
C GLY A 82 -13.45 12.24 -11.90
N LYS A 83 -13.79 13.52 -11.65
CA LYS A 83 -13.61 14.64 -12.60
C LYS A 83 -12.15 14.97 -12.88
N GLN A 84 -11.27 14.73 -11.92
CA GLN A 84 -9.84 15.07 -12.01
C GLN A 84 -8.99 13.90 -12.53
N CYS A 85 -9.59 12.74 -12.79
CA CYS A 85 -8.90 11.61 -13.38
C CYS A 85 -8.80 11.71 -14.90
N ASP A 86 -7.77 11.07 -15.45
CA ASP A 86 -7.56 10.95 -16.90
C ASP A 86 -7.40 9.46 -17.30
N PRO A 87 -8.37 8.86 -18.03
CA PRO A 87 -9.64 9.45 -18.46
C PRO A 87 -10.60 9.71 -17.29
N GLN A 88 -11.67 10.48 -17.54
CA GLN A 88 -12.69 10.76 -16.53
C GLN A 88 -13.47 9.49 -16.15
N GLU A 89 -13.78 9.29 -14.87
CA GLU A 89 -14.68 8.20 -14.42
C GLU A 89 -16.15 8.51 -14.71
N ASP A 90 -16.95 7.46 -14.96
CA ASP A 90 -18.40 7.59 -15.07
C ASP A 90 -19.02 7.95 -13.70
N PRO A 91 -19.79 9.04 -13.58
CA PRO A 91 -20.51 9.40 -12.35
C PRO A 91 -21.40 8.28 -11.80
N LYS A 92 -21.94 7.39 -12.65
CA LYS A 92 -22.76 6.25 -12.21
C LYS A 92 -21.94 5.22 -11.45
N GLU A 93 -20.75 4.90 -11.94
CA GLU A 93 -19.81 3.97 -11.29
C GLU A 93 -19.35 4.54 -9.94
N ILE A 94 -19.03 5.83 -9.89
CA ILE A 94 -18.66 6.51 -8.64
C ILE A 94 -19.80 6.39 -7.63
N MET A 95 -21.04 6.67 -8.03
CA MET A 95 -22.20 6.58 -7.15
C MET A 95 -22.48 5.14 -6.69
N PHE A 96 -22.23 4.15 -7.55
CA PHE A 96 -22.33 2.74 -7.18
C PHE A 96 -21.32 2.41 -6.06
N GLN A 97 -20.05 2.81 -6.21
CA GLN A 97 -19.01 2.60 -5.20
C GLN A 97 -19.34 3.31 -3.88
N VAL A 98 -19.82 4.56 -3.95
CA VAL A 98 -20.25 5.34 -2.78
C VAL A 98 -21.32 4.59 -1.99
N ASN A 99 -22.38 4.11 -2.66
CA ASN A 99 -23.46 3.37 -2.02
C ASN A 99 -23.00 2.02 -1.45
N ASP A 100 -22.14 1.31 -2.17
CA ASP A 100 -21.62 0.01 -1.76
C ASP A 100 -20.73 0.16 -0.51
N ILE A 101 -19.80 1.11 -0.52
CA ILE A 101 -18.88 1.38 0.59
C ILE A 101 -19.64 1.88 1.82
N TRP A 102 -20.64 2.74 1.63
CA TRP A 102 -21.45 3.25 2.73
C TRP A 102 -22.19 2.14 3.49
N LYS A 103 -22.68 1.13 2.76
CA LYS A 103 -23.37 -0.04 3.32
C LYS A 103 -22.40 -1.04 3.96
N ARG A 104 -21.24 -1.28 3.34
CA ARG A 104 -20.28 -2.31 3.79
C ARG A 104 -19.42 -1.88 4.97
N TYR A 105 -19.00 -0.62 5.02
CA TYR A 105 -18.06 -0.13 6.01
C TYR A 105 -18.77 0.72 7.07
N GLN A 106 -18.38 0.51 8.33
CA GLN A 106 -18.82 1.30 9.46
C GLN A 106 -17.65 2.13 10.02
N PRO A 107 -17.93 3.31 10.60
CA PRO A 107 -16.89 4.11 11.24
C PRO A 107 -16.19 3.30 12.33
N LYS A 108 -14.88 3.48 12.48
CA LYS A 108 -14.16 2.85 13.59
C LYS A 108 -14.61 3.50 14.90
N VAL A 109 -15.48 2.82 15.62
CA VAL A 109 -15.74 3.14 17.03
C VAL A 109 -14.50 2.70 17.79
N ASN A 110 -13.58 3.63 18.07
CA ASN A 110 -12.48 3.36 18.99
C ASN A 110 -13.10 3.02 20.36
N LYS A 111 -13.02 1.74 20.74
CA LYS A 111 -13.32 1.27 22.10
C LYS A 111 -12.07 1.40 22.96
#